data_AF-A0A925SJR1-F1
#
_entry.id   AF-A0A925SJR1-F1
#
_cell.length_a   1.000
_cell.length_b   1.000
_cell.length_c   1.000
_cell.angle_alpha   90.00
_cell.angle_beta   90.00
_cell.angle_gamma   90.00
#
_symmetry.space_group_name_H-M   'P 1'
#
loop_
_entity.id
_entity.type
_entity.pdbx_description
1 polymer ?
#
loop_
_entity_poly.entity_id
_entity_poly.type
_entity_poly.pdbx_seq_one_letter_code
_entity_poly.pdbx_strand_id
1 'polypeptide(L)'
;MTFVGSILRFVCATLVAAASALAANLAPTLLAPLPSVTLEPGTTGIPLPLADHFRDPDVPGSAARITIRIGATTRVIDLALFDATAPLTTANFLAYVDAGRFAANFFHRSVPGFVIQNGGFRFLNNTTFDYVPTFPPVLNEPGASNLRGTVAMAKLGGDPNSATSQWFINLADNSANLDAQNGGFTVFARVLGTGMAVADEIAALPYYDTTIAPFYLPWDELPLSAPTLARSSFIETSAARVAPLSYTVTVDDPTLVTATIADGKLLLSAAPGRTADTTVYLTATDLEGGVLETSFTVAVATPATLSAWRQIHFATAENTGPAADTADPDADGIPNLLEYALALDPRVPARAGLPLVATSAGTLTLTYRQARADLSYTVQTTPDLAAPDAWTTAGVTPGAPDTNKLVTASVALADPRRFLRLNVAPTP
;
A
#
# COMPACT_ATOMS: atom_id res chain seq x y z
N MET A 1 -22.51 -33.03 -40.93
CA MET A 1 -21.46 -33.65 -40.08
C MET A 1 -20.17 -33.44 -40.84
N THR A 2 -19.18 -32.65 -40.40
CA THR A 2 -18.65 -32.48 -39.05
C THR A 2 -17.92 -31.14 -39.01
N PHE A 3 -18.15 -30.32 -37.98
CA PHE A 3 -17.52 -29.01 -37.82
C PHE A 3 -16.06 -29.14 -37.36
N VAL A 4 -15.18 -28.36 -37.97
CA VAL A 4 -13.75 -28.26 -37.66
C VAL A 4 -13.57 -27.29 -36.49
N GLY A 5 -13.01 -27.75 -35.37
CA GLY A 5 -12.65 -26.94 -34.22
C GLY A 5 -11.15 -26.65 -34.20
N SER A 6 -10.77 -25.42 -34.52
CA SER A 6 -9.41 -24.91 -34.33
C SER A 6 -9.21 -24.53 -32.86
N ILE A 7 -8.40 -25.30 -32.13
CA ILE A 7 -7.91 -24.93 -30.79
C ILE A 7 -6.62 -24.13 -30.99
N LEU A 8 -6.73 -22.81 -30.86
CA LEU A 8 -5.58 -21.91 -30.80
C LEU A 8 -4.93 -22.06 -29.41
N ARG A 9 -3.80 -22.77 -29.34
CA ARG A 9 -2.97 -22.83 -28.13
C ARG A 9 -2.19 -21.51 -28.02
N PHE A 10 -2.60 -20.65 -27.10
CA PHE A 10 -1.76 -19.54 -26.64
C PHE A 10 -0.57 -20.12 -25.88
N VAL A 11 0.60 -20.10 -26.50
CA VAL A 11 1.87 -20.31 -25.79
C VAL A 11 2.22 -18.98 -25.14
N CYS A 12 2.11 -18.92 -23.81
CA CYS A 12 2.63 -17.83 -23.00
C CYS A 12 4.16 -17.89 -23.11
N ALA A 13 4.74 -17.02 -23.94
CA ALA A 13 6.18 -16.82 -24.00
C ALA A 13 6.57 -16.01 -22.76
N THR A 14 7.07 -16.70 -21.73
CA THR A 14 7.83 -16.07 -20.65
C THR A 14 9.10 -15.49 -21.25
N LEU A 15 9.12 -14.18 -21.45
CA LEU A 15 10.32 -13.45 -21.82
C LEU A 15 11.28 -13.52 -20.61
N VAL A 16 12.28 -14.38 -20.68
CA VAL A 16 13.46 -14.29 -19.82
C VAL A 16 14.24 -13.09 -20.35
N ALA A 17 14.05 -11.93 -19.72
CA ALA A 17 14.85 -10.74 -20.04
C ALA A 17 16.29 -11.01 -19.58
N ALA A 18 17.18 -11.20 -20.56
CA ALA A 18 18.61 -11.05 -20.33
C ALA A 18 18.84 -9.60 -19.88
N ALA A 19 19.26 -9.40 -18.64
CA ALA A 19 19.75 -8.11 -18.18
C ALA A 19 20.92 -7.73 -19.10
N SER A 20 20.86 -6.64 -19.86
CA SER A 20 22.04 -6.05 -20.50
C SER A 20 21.71 -4.62 -20.91
N ALA A 21 22.64 -3.70 -20.63
CA ALA A 21 22.52 -2.24 -20.71
C ALA A 21 21.48 -1.64 -19.75
N LEU A 22 21.69 -0.38 -19.34
CA LEU A 22 20.67 0.42 -18.65
C LEU A 22 19.38 0.33 -19.48
N ALA A 23 18.44 -0.52 -19.07
CA ALA A 23 17.14 -0.58 -19.71
C ALA A 23 16.57 0.83 -19.60
N ALA A 24 16.10 1.38 -20.72
CA ALA A 24 15.44 2.68 -20.70
C ALA A 24 14.29 2.63 -19.69
N ASN A 25 14.17 3.65 -18.83
CA ASN A 25 13.07 3.75 -17.89
C ASN A 25 11.73 3.62 -18.63
N LEU A 26 10.96 2.59 -18.29
CA LEU A 26 9.62 2.33 -18.76
C LEU A 26 8.66 2.97 -17.77
N ALA A 27 7.97 4.01 -18.25
CA ALA A 27 6.97 4.70 -17.45
C ALA A 27 5.95 3.73 -16.81
N PRO A 28 5.33 4.12 -15.68
CA PRO A 28 4.33 3.30 -15.02
C PRO A 28 3.20 2.93 -15.97
N THR A 29 2.59 1.77 -15.72
CA THR A 29 1.53 1.21 -16.55
C THR A 29 0.27 0.97 -15.72
N LEU A 30 -0.87 1.06 -16.40
CA LEU A 30 -2.16 0.73 -15.84
C LEU A 30 -2.48 -0.75 -16.10
N LEU A 31 -2.73 -1.53 -15.05
CA LEU A 31 -3.13 -2.93 -15.13
C LEU A 31 -4.57 -3.09 -15.64
N ALA A 32 -5.44 -2.18 -15.19
CA ALA A 32 -6.83 -2.06 -15.62
C ALA A 32 -7.32 -0.62 -15.42
N PRO A 33 -8.23 -0.11 -16.28
CA PRO A 33 -8.87 1.18 -16.07
C PRO A 33 -9.39 1.33 -14.63
N LEU A 34 -9.15 2.50 -14.03
CA LEU A 34 -9.73 2.79 -12.72
C LEU A 34 -11.26 2.77 -12.83
N PRO A 35 -11.96 2.08 -11.92
CA PRO A 35 -13.40 2.01 -11.97
C PRO A 35 -13.99 3.38 -11.66
N SER A 36 -15.12 3.70 -12.29
CA SER A 36 -15.96 4.80 -11.81
C SER A 36 -16.40 4.49 -10.38
N VAL A 37 -16.29 5.47 -9.49
CA VAL A 37 -16.67 5.33 -8.08
C VAL A 37 -17.95 6.10 -7.84
N THR A 38 -18.88 5.51 -7.08
CA THR A 38 -20.04 6.23 -6.58
C THR A 38 -19.93 6.32 -5.06
N LEU A 39 -20.08 7.53 -4.53
CA LEU A 39 -20.03 7.85 -3.11
C LEU A 39 -21.39 8.38 -2.66
N GLU A 40 -21.80 8.05 -1.45
CA GLU A 40 -22.90 8.76 -0.82
C GLU A 40 -22.48 10.13 -0.29
N PRO A 41 -23.36 11.15 -0.33
CA PRO A 41 -23.08 12.44 0.27
C PRO A 41 -22.71 12.30 1.75
N GLY A 42 -21.54 12.81 2.14
CA GLY A 42 -21.05 12.74 3.51
C GLY A 42 -20.21 11.51 3.86
N THR A 43 -20.00 10.57 2.93
CA THR A 43 -19.06 9.46 3.13
C THR A 43 -17.62 9.97 3.27
N THR A 44 -16.83 9.30 4.11
CA THR A 44 -15.47 9.73 4.42
C THR A 44 -14.46 8.60 4.31
N GLY A 45 -13.36 8.85 3.61
CA GLY A 45 -12.17 7.98 3.63
C GLY A 45 -12.35 6.63 2.93
N ILE A 46 -13.22 6.54 1.92
CA ILE A 46 -13.41 5.32 1.13
C ILE A 46 -12.09 4.98 0.41
N PRO A 47 -11.45 3.84 0.71
CA PRO A 47 -10.15 3.52 0.18
C PRO A 47 -10.24 2.84 -1.20
N LEU A 48 -9.42 3.31 -2.15
CA LEU A 48 -9.12 2.66 -3.41
C LEU A 48 -7.65 2.23 -3.42
N PRO A 49 -7.35 0.91 -3.34
CA PRO A 49 -5.97 0.41 -3.37
C PRO A 49 -5.32 0.67 -4.73
N LEU A 50 -4.23 1.43 -4.78
CA LEU A 50 -3.60 1.81 -6.05
C LEU A 50 -2.69 0.71 -6.62
N ALA A 51 -2.15 -0.15 -5.76
CA ALA A 51 -1.31 -1.27 -6.17
C ALA A 51 -2.05 -2.29 -7.08
N ASP A 52 -3.39 -2.34 -7.02
CA ASP A 52 -4.21 -3.21 -7.85
C ASP A 52 -4.39 -2.67 -9.29
N HIS A 53 -4.11 -1.38 -9.48
CA HIS A 53 -4.36 -0.67 -10.73
C HIS A 53 -3.09 -0.22 -11.45
N PHE A 54 -2.01 0.03 -10.72
CA PHE A 54 -0.77 0.55 -11.25
C PHE A 54 0.37 -0.43 -11.05
N ARG A 55 1.26 -0.49 -12.04
CA ARG A 55 2.50 -1.26 -11.95
C ARG A 55 3.65 -0.53 -12.63
N ASP A 56 4.81 -0.62 -12.00
CA ASP A 56 6.07 -0.26 -12.62
C ASP A 56 6.63 -1.49 -13.38
N PRO A 57 6.81 -1.42 -14.72
CA PRO A 57 7.42 -2.50 -15.49
C PRO A 57 8.87 -2.80 -15.07
N ASP A 58 9.60 -1.78 -14.59
CA ASP A 58 11.01 -1.90 -14.22
C ASP A 58 11.22 -2.51 -12.83
N VAL A 59 10.21 -2.43 -11.98
CA VAL A 59 10.20 -3.00 -10.62
C VAL A 59 9.07 -4.01 -10.49
N PRO A 60 9.24 -5.24 -11.01
CA PRO A 60 8.19 -6.25 -11.00
C PRO A 60 7.85 -6.80 -9.61
N GLY A 61 8.69 -6.56 -8.60
CA GLY A 61 8.55 -7.00 -7.22
C GLY A 61 8.80 -5.85 -6.24
N SER A 62 9.73 -6.05 -5.32
CA SER A 62 10.08 -5.08 -4.29
C SER A 62 11.15 -4.09 -4.75
N ALA A 63 11.21 -2.92 -4.10
CA ALA A 63 12.28 -1.95 -4.26
C ALA A 63 12.96 -1.61 -2.93
N ALA A 64 14.23 -1.26 -3.01
CA ALA A 64 15.02 -0.77 -1.88
C ALA A 64 15.84 0.47 -2.29
N ARG A 65 15.99 1.40 -1.35
CA ARG A 65 16.81 2.60 -1.50
C ARG A 65 18.04 2.51 -0.62
N ILE A 66 19.22 2.65 -1.23
CA ILE A 66 20.49 2.83 -0.54
C ILE A 66 20.77 4.33 -0.47
N THR A 67 20.67 4.91 0.72
CA THR A 67 21.09 6.30 0.97
C THR A 67 22.58 6.31 1.25
N ILE A 68 23.33 7.14 0.52
CA ILE A 68 24.79 7.22 0.56
C ILE A 68 25.19 8.61 1.01
N ARG A 69 26.14 8.70 1.95
CA ARG A 69 26.74 9.96 2.40
C ARG A 69 28.21 10.01 2.01
N ILE A 70 28.58 11.05 1.25
CA ILE A 70 29.96 11.37 0.89
C ILE A 70 30.22 12.79 1.40
N GLY A 71 30.98 12.90 2.49
CA GLY A 71 31.11 14.15 3.23
C GLY A 71 29.75 14.71 3.66
N ALA A 72 29.46 15.96 3.30
CA ALA A 72 28.20 16.63 3.63
C ALA A 72 27.05 16.31 2.64
N THR A 73 27.32 15.56 1.57
CA THR A 73 26.36 15.37 0.48
C THR A 73 25.69 14.01 0.55
N THR A 74 24.37 13.99 0.31
CA THR A 74 23.59 12.76 0.24
C THR A 74 23.29 12.40 -1.21
N ARG A 75 23.41 11.10 -1.54
CA ARG A 75 23.06 10.47 -2.81
C ARG A 75 22.12 9.30 -2.54
N VAL A 76 21.47 8.81 -3.59
CA VAL A 76 20.61 7.63 -3.53
C VAL A 76 20.95 6.67 -4.66
N ILE A 77 20.90 5.37 -4.36
CA ILE A 77 20.85 4.30 -5.36
C ILE A 77 19.57 3.51 -5.07
N ASP A 78 18.63 3.55 -6.00
CA ASP A 78 17.42 2.74 -5.94
C ASP A 78 17.66 1.40 -6.64
N LEU A 79 17.09 0.35 -6.06
CA LEU A 79 17.26 -1.04 -6.49
C LEU A 79 15.90 -1.66 -6.81
N ALA A 80 15.76 -2.24 -8.00
CA ALA A 80 14.70 -3.19 -8.30
C ALA A 80 15.14 -4.59 -7.87
N LEU A 81 14.43 -5.17 -6.92
CA LEU A 81 14.74 -6.50 -6.38
C LEU A 81 14.10 -7.59 -7.25
N PHE A 82 14.77 -8.73 -7.30
CA PHE A 82 14.41 -9.86 -8.13
C PHE A 82 13.66 -10.93 -7.34
N ASP A 83 12.56 -10.52 -6.70
CA ASP A 83 11.74 -11.35 -5.79
C ASP A 83 11.38 -12.71 -6.39
N ALA A 84 11.11 -12.77 -7.70
CA ALA A 84 10.69 -13.99 -8.37
C ALA A 84 11.86 -14.92 -8.76
N THR A 85 13.03 -14.38 -9.11
CA THR A 85 14.17 -15.19 -9.59
C THR A 85 15.20 -15.51 -8.51
N ALA A 86 15.27 -14.69 -7.45
CA ALA A 86 16.12 -14.93 -6.28
C ALA A 86 15.33 -14.68 -4.98
N PRO A 87 14.25 -15.45 -4.71
CA PRO A 87 13.33 -15.20 -3.60
C PRO A 87 14.00 -15.31 -2.22
N LEU A 88 14.85 -16.32 -1.99
CA LEU A 88 15.50 -16.50 -0.67
C LEU A 88 16.48 -15.37 -0.40
N THR A 89 17.25 -14.99 -1.41
CA THR A 89 18.27 -13.95 -1.32
C THR A 89 17.65 -12.58 -1.15
N THR A 90 16.58 -12.29 -1.90
CA THR A 90 15.83 -11.05 -1.77
C THR A 90 15.17 -10.93 -0.39
N ALA A 91 14.54 -12.01 0.09
CA ALA A 91 13.98 -12.06 1.44
C ALA A 91 15.06 -11.88 2.52
N ASN A 92 16.23 -12.50 2.35
CA ASN A 92 17.38 -12.32 3.24
C ASN A 92 17.84 -10.85 3.27
N PHE A 93 18.09 -10.24 2.11
CA PHE A 93 18.51 -8.83 2.03
C PHE A 93 17.50 -7.90 2.72
N LEU A 94 16.22 -8.08 2.43
CA LEU A 94 15.15 -7.29 3.03
C LEU A 94 15.02 -7.54 4.53
N ALA A 95 15.29 -8.74 5.04
CA ALA A 95 15.32 -8.98 6.49
C ALA A 95 16.42 -8.16 7.19
N TYR A 96 17.58 -7.94 6.55
CA TYR A 96 18.61 -7.04 7.07
C TYR A 96 18.18 -5.57 7.02
N VAL A 97 17.48 -5.15 5.96
CA VAL A 97 16.89 -3.81 5.85
C VAL A 97 15.87 -3.57 6.96
N ASP A 98 14.91 -4.49 7.11
CA ASP A 98 13.80 -4.38 8.08
C ASP A 98 14.30 -4.45 9.53
N ALA A 99 15.36 -5.22 9.80
CA ALA A 99 16.02 -5.27 11.11
C ALA A 99 16.94 -4.08 11.40
N GLY A 100 17.04 -3.10 10.49
CA GLY A 100 17.90 -1.91 10.63
C GLY A 100 19.40 -2.23 10.64
N ARG A 101 19.81 -3.42 10.19
CA ARG A 101 21.20 -3.89 10.27
C ARG A 101 22.12 -3.22 9.26
N PHE A 102 21.54 -2.64 8.21
CA PHE A 102 22.26 -1.81 7.25
C PHE A 102 22.37 -0.32 7.66
N ALA A 103 21.91 0.06 8.86
CA ALA A 103 22.14 1.42 9.37
C ALA A 103 23.64 1.69 9.60
N ALA A 104 24.11 2.87 9.19
CA ALA A 104 25.49 3.31 9.33
C ALA A 104 26.54 2.31 8.79
N ASN A 105 26.19 1.59 7.72
CA ASN A 105 27.13 0.75 6.99
C ASN A 105 28.09 1.62 6.18
N PHE A 106 29.08 1.02 5.53
CA PHE A 106 29.91 1.73 4.56
C PHE A 106 30.44 0.77 3.51
N PHE A 107 30.83 1.30 2.35
CA PHE A 107 31.54 0.51 1.36
C PHE A 107 32.94 0.20 1.89
N HIS A 108 33.19 -1.08 2.16
CA HIS A 108 34.45 -1.55 2.75
C HIS A 108 35.44 -2.10 1.72
N ARG A 109 35.04 -2.12 0.44
CA ARG A 109 35.89 -2.55 -0.68
C ARG A 109 35.44 -1.89 -1.98
N SER A 110 36.40 -1.40 -2.77
CA SER A 110 36.18 -0.85 -4.11
C SER A 110 37.26 -1.32 -5.07
N VAL A 111 36.86 -2.04 -6.12
CA VAL A 111 37.75 -2.47 -7.21
C VAL A 111 37.24 -1.84 -8.51
N PRO A 112 37.87 -0.75 -8.98
CA PRO A 112 37.44 -0.07 -10.21
C PRO A 112 37.37 -1.01 -11.40
N GLY A 113 36.27 -0.94 -12.15
CA GLY A 113 36.01 -1.85 -13.29
C GLY A 113 35.60 -3.27 -12.90
N PHE A 114 35.36 -3.55 -11.60
CA PHE A 114 34.89 -4.84 -11.12
C PHE A 114 33.67 -4.68 -10.21
N VAL A 115 33.85 -4.34 -8.93
CA VAL A 115 32.76 -4.26 -7.94
C VAL A 115 33.02 -3.24 -6.83
N ILE A 116 31.95 -2.72 -6.22
CA ILE A 116 31.97 -2.08 -4.88
C ILE A 116 31.16 -2.91 -3.91
N GLN A 117 31.69 -3.16 -2.70
CA GLN A 117 31.10 -4.10 -1.73
C GLN A 117 30.72 -3.40 -0.42
N ASN A 118 29.58 -3.80 0.13
CA ASN A 118 28.95 -3.21 1.31
C ASN A 118 28.32 -4.34 2.18
N GLY A 119 27.63 -3.96 3.26
CA GLY A 119 26.83 -4.87 4.08
C GLY A 119 27.63 -5.70 5.08
N GLY A 120 28.95 -5.47 5.19
CA GLY A 120 29.83 -6.26 6.06
C GLY A 120 30.14 -5.59 7.39
N PHE A 121 30.18 -4.25 7.41
CA PHE A 121 30.65 -3.47 8.54
C PHE A 121 29.76 -2.25 8.75
N ARG A 122 29.68 -1.82 10.01
CA ARG A 122 28.91 -0.63 10.42
C ARG A 122 29.64 0.16 11.49
N PHE A 123 29.40 1.46 11.53
CA PHE A 123 29.84 2.30 12.64
C PHE A 123 28.99 2.04 13.90
N LEU A 124 29.67 1.87 15.04
CA LEU A 124 29.02 1.89 16.36
C LEU A 124 28.97 3.32 16.92
N ASN A 125 29.96 4.13 16.59
CA ASN A 125 30.08 5.54 16.91
C ASN A 125 31.06 6.20 15.92
N ASN A 126 31.54 7.41 16.21
CA ASN A 126 32.41 8.16 15.29
C ASN A 126 33.84 7.61 15.16
N THR A 127 34.25 6.69 16.01
CA THR A 127 35.64 6.20 16.09
C THR A 127 35.77 4.68 16.02
N THR A 128 34.66 3.94 16.11
CA THR A 128 34.66 2.48 16.13
C THR A 128 33.59 1.91 15.19
N PHE A 129 33.92 0.77 14.61
CA PHE A 129 33.06 -0.01 13.75
C PHE A 129 33.08 -1.47 14.19
N ASP A 130 32.10 -2.23 13.72
CA ASP A 130 31.95 -3.66 13.98
C ASP A 130 31.37 -4.35 12.75
N TYR A 131 31.42 -5.67 12.73
CA TYR A 131 30.69 -6.45 11.75
C TYR A 131 29.19 -6.19 11.85
N VAL A 132 28.51 -6.25 10.72
CA VAL A 132 27.05 -6.36 10.70
C VAL A 132 26.68 -7.70 11.34
N PRO A 133 25.88 -7.73 12.43
CA PRO A 133 25.41 -8.99 13.00
C PRO A 133 24.68 -9.79 11.92
N THR A 134 25.09 -11.04 11.69
CA THR A 134 24.55 -11.85 10.59
C THR A 134 23.32 -12.66 11.00
N PHE A 135 22.46 -12.95 10.04
CA PHE A 135 21.50 -14.05 10.09
C PHE A 135 22.18 -15.33 9.59
N PRO A 136 21.55 -16.52 9.71
CA PRO A 136 22.07 -17.73 9.11
C PRO A 136 22.33 -17.56 7.60
N PRO A 137 23.31 -18.29 7.03
CA PRO A 137 23.59 -18.21 5.60
C PRO A 137 22.37 -18.57 4.73
N VAL A 138 22.26 -17.91 3.58
CA VAL A 138 21.22 -18.16 2.58
C VAL A 138 21.73 -19.13 1.50
N LEU A 139 20.84 -20.01 1.03
CA LEU A 139 21.14 -20.91 -0.08
C LEU A 139 21.42 -20.10 -1.36
N ASN A 140 22.42 -20.51 -2.14
CA ASN A 140 22.77 -19.85 -3.39
C ASN A 140 21.68 -20.06 -4.45
N GLU A 141 21.24 -18.98 -5.12
CA GLU A 141 20.23 -18.96 -6.18
C GLU A 141 20.79 -18.34 -7.48
N PRO A 142 21.88 -18.90 -8.06
CA PRO A 142 22.44 -18.36 -9.30
C PRO A 142 21.40 -18.48 -10.42
N GLY A 143 21.29 -17.45 -11.27
CA GLY A 143 20.32 -17.44 -12.36
C GLY A 143 20.46 -16.21 -13.24
N ALA A 144 20.29 -15.01 -12.66
CA ALA A 144 20.60 -13.77 -13.35
C ALA A 144 22.12 -13.56 -13.44
N SER A 145 22.60 -13.07 -14.59
CA SER A 145 24.02 -12.85 -14.86
C SER A 145 24.58 -11.61 -14.16
N ASN A 146 25.83 -11.70 -13.70
CA ASN A 146 26.59 -10.62 -13.04
C ASN A 146 27.07 -9.57 -14.05
N LEU A 147 26.13 -8.79 -14.55
CA LEU A 147 26.39 -7.74 -15.55
C LEU A 147 26.42 -6.37 -14.88
N ARG A 148 26.97 -5.36 -15.57
CA ARG A 148 27.09 -4.01 -15.00
C ARG A 148 25.73 -3.51 -14.50
N GLY A 149 25.73 -2.97 -13.27
CA GLY A 149 24.53 -2.46 -12.59
C GLY A 149 23.67 -3.51 -11.89
N THR A 150 24.04 -4.79 -11.94
CA THR A 150 23.42 -5.79 -11.07
C THR A 150 24.02 -5.79 -9.67
N VAL A 151 23.23 -6.23 -8.68
CA VAL A 151 23.63 -6.40 -7.29
C VAL A 151 23.60 -7.87 -6.94
N ALA A 152 24.69 -8.38 -6.37
CA ALA A 152 24.84 -9.79 -6.02
C ALA A 152 25.40 -9.99 -4.60
N MET A 153 25.15 -11.18 -4.04
CA MET A 153 25.62 -11.54 -2.70
C MET A 153 27.10 -11.93 -2.69
N ALA A 154 27.86 -11.40 -1.73
CA ALA A 154 29.21 -11.88 -1.46
C ALA A 154 29.19 -13.17 -0.62
N LYS A 155 30.22 -14.01 -0.81
CA LYS A 155 30.33 -15.37 -0.27
C LYS A 155 31.79 -15.74 -0.02
N LEU A 156 32.01 -16.68 0.90
CA LEU A 156 33.32 -17.27 1.17
C LEU A 156 33.77 -18.13 0.00
N GLY A 157 35.07 -18.07 -0.32
CA GLY A 157 35.65 -18.91 -1.38
C GLY A 157 35.55 -20.39 -1.05
N GLY A 158 35.07 -21.20 -2.00
CA GLY A 158 34.91 -22.65 -1.83
C GLY A 158 33.62 -23.08 -1.14
N ASP A 159 32.81 -22.14 -0.64
CA ASP A 159 31.51 -22.42 -0.05
C ASP A 159 30.40 -21.65 -0.77
N PRO A 160 29.67 -22.30 -1.70
CA PRO A 160 28.64 -21.65 -2.49
C PRO A 160 27.50 -21.06 -1.66
N ASN A 161 27.19 -21.62 -0.48
CA ASN A 161 26.00 -21.32 0.33
C ASN A 161 26.34 -20.54 1.62
N SER A 162 27.43 -19.78 1.59
CA SER A 162 27.95 -19.02 2.73
C SER A 162 27.48 -17.56 2.79
N ALA A 163 26.68 -17.10 1.83
CA ALA A 163 26.22 -15.72 1.75
C ALA A 163 25.36 -15.34 2.97
N THR A 164 25.60 -14.15 3.54
CA THR A 164 24.85 -13.62 4.71
C THR A 164 24.39 -12.18 4.46
N SER A 165 25.13 -11.18 4.93
CA SER A 165 24.75 -9.75 4.85
C SER A 165 25.45 -8.97 3.74
N GLN A 166 26.58 -9.48 3.25
CA GLN A 166 27.44 -8.74 2.34
C GLN A 166 26.95 -8.86 0.90
N TRP A 167 26.96 -7.74 0.20
CA TRP A 167 26.55 -7.63 -1.20
C TRP A 167 27.45 -6.65 -1.94
N PHE A 168 27.45 -6.74 -3.27
CA PHE A 168 28.22 -5.86 -4.13
C PHE A 168 27.44 -5.42 -5.36
N ILE A 169 27.80 -4.25 -5.89
CA ILE A 169 27.32 -3.74 -7.17
C ILE A 169 28.38 -4.03 -8.24
N ASN A 170 27.97 -4.65 -9.35
CA ASN A 170 28.82 -4.89 -10.50
C ASN A 170 29.08 -3.58 -11.27
N LEU A 171 30.34 -3.17 -11.36
CA LEU A 171 30.78 -1.99 -12.12
C LEU A 171 31.13 -2.31 -13.58
N ALA A 172 31.19 -3.59 -13.95
CA ALA A 172 31.42 -4.05 -15.31
C ALA A 172 30.66 -5.36 -15.54
N ASP A 173 30.71 -5.86 -16.78
CA ASP A 173 30.19 -7.18 -17.10
C ASP A 173 31.15 -8.26 -16.60
N ASN A 174 30.79 -8.85 -15.46
CA ASN A 174 31.61 -9.81 -14.73
C ASN A 174 31.12 -11.26 -14.92
N SER A 175 30.17 -11.49 -15.82
CA SER A 175 29.51 -12.78 -16.07
C SER A 175 30.51 -13.89 -16.40
N ALA A 176 31.55 -13.59 -17.18
CA ALA A 176 32.58 -14.55 -17.55
C ALA A 176 33.31 -15.18 -16.34
N ASN A 177 33.32 -14.49 -15.19
CA ASN A 177 33.91 -14.99 -13.96
C ASN A 177 32.84 -15.36 -12.92
N LEU A 178 32.00 -14.40 -12.53
CA LEU A 178 31.12 -14.51 -11.37
C LEU A 178 29.90 -15.41 -11.61
N ASP A 179 29.54 -15.72 -12.85
CA ASP A 179 28.41 -16.65 -13.10
C ASP A 179 28.85 -18.12 -12.94
N ALA A 180 30.15 -18.42 -13.05
CA ALA A 180 30.68 -19.77 -12.96
C ALA A 180 31.48 -20.03 -11.67
N GLN A 181 32.24 -19.05 -11.20
CA GLN A 181 33.11 -19.21 -10.03
C GLN A 181 32.30 -19.50 -8.77
N ASN A 182 32.81 -20.40 -7.93
CA ASN A 182 32.25 -20.72 -6.61
C ASN A 182 30.77 -21.15 -6.66
N GLY A 183 30.32 -21.76 -7.77
CA GLY A 183 28.91 -22.12 -7.97
C GLY A 183 28.01 -20.96 -8.39
N GLY A 184 28.58 -19.85 -8.86
CA GLY A 184 27.87 -18.63 -9.27
C GLY A 184 27.57 -17.70 -8.10
N PHE A 185 27.60 -16.39 -8.35
CA PHE A 185 27.19 -15.35 -7.39
C PHE A 185 25.75 -14.94 -7.68
N THR A 186 24.89 -15.06 -6.67
CA THR A 186 23.46 -14.78 -6.81
C THR A 186 23.21 -13.29 -7.00
N VAL A 187 22.82 -12.91 -8.22
CA VAL A 187 22.26 -11.59 -8.52
C VAL A 187 20.81 -11.55 -8.03
N PHE A 188 20.49 -10.59 -7.18
CA PHE A 188 19.17 -10.44 -6.56
C PHE A 188 18.54 -9.06 -6.78
N ALA A 189 19.24 -8.13 -7.41
CA ALA A 189 18.69 -6.83 -7.77
C ALA A 189 19.43 -6.20 -8.95
N ARG A 190 18.87 -5.12 -9.47
CA ARG A 190 19.56 -4.17 -10.36
C ARG A 190 19.42 -2.74 -9.86
N VAL A 191 20.41 -1.92 -10.17
CA VAL A 191 20.41 -0.48 -9.96
C VAL A 191 19.47 0.20 -10.97
N LEU A 192 18.66 1.13 -10.48
CA LEU A 192 17.71 1.93 -11.27
C LEU A 192 18.28 3.32 -11.60
N GLY A 193 17.80 3.90 -12.70
CA GLY A 193 18.00 5.29 -13.09
C GLY A 193 19.45 5.76 -13.05
N THR A 194 19.66 6.89 -12.38
CA THR A 194 20.99 7.52 -12.24
C THR A 194 21.88 6.87 -11.18
N GLY A 195 21.42 5.81 -10.50
CA GLY A 195 22.15 5.15 -9.41
C GLY A 195 23.52 4.63 -9.85
N MET A 196 23.70 4.23 -11.11
CA MET A 196 25.01 3.80 -11.61
C MET A 196 26.03 4.94 -11.67
N ALA A 197 25.60 6.18 -11.91
CA ALA A 197 26.50 7.33 -11.85
C ALA A 197 27.04 7.55 -10.42
N VAL A 198 26.23 7.25 -9.40
CA VAL A 198 26.65 7.29 -7.99
C VAL A 198 27.61 6.14 -7.68
N ALA A 199 27.36 4.93 -8.19
CA ALA A 199 28.29 3.81 -8.05
C ALA A 199 29.65 4.11 -8.71
N ASP A 200 29.65 4.74 -9.88
CA ASP A 200 30.87 5.18 -10.56
C ASP A 200 31.58 6.33 -9.80
N GLU A 201 30.83 7.28 -9.21
CA GLU A 201 31.37 8.33 -8.34
C GLU A 201 32.15 7.73 -7.16
N ILE A 202 31.62 6.66 -6.53
CA ILE A 202 32.29 5.95 -5.44
C ILE A 202 33.53 5.21 -5.95
N ALA A 203 33.43 4.54 -7.10
CA ALA A 203 34.53 3.78 -7.69
C ALA A 203 35.71 4.67 -8.12
N ALA A 204 35.45 5.95 -8.42
CA ALA A 204 36.46 6.94 -8.78
C ALA A 204 37.21 7.53 -7.57
N LEU A 205 36.76 7.26 -6.33
CA LEU A 205 37.46 7.70 -5.13
C LEU A 205 38.78 6.95 -4.95
N PRO A 206 39.80 7.58 -4.32
CA PRO A 206 40.98 6.86 -3.87
C PRO A 206 40.60 5.71 -2.93
N TYR A 207 41.23 4.56 -3.11
CA TYR A 207 41.19 3.46 -2.16
C TYR A 207 42.53 3.29 -1.45
N TYR A 208 42.49 2.74 -0.24
CA TYR A 208 43.65 2.65 0.64
C TYR A 208 43.80 1.24 1.19
N ASP A 209 45.05 0.78 1.23
CA ASP A 209 45.43 -0.41 1.97
C ASP A 209 45.60 -0.05 3.45
N THR A 210 44.67 -0.56 4.26
CA THR A 210 44.64 -0.36 5.71
C THR A 210 45.14 -1.58 6.49
N THR A 211 45.57 -2.63 5.80
CA THR A 211 46.13 -3.86 6.41
C THR A 211 47.54 -3.65 6.95
N ILE A 212 48.21 -2.59 6.48
CA ILE A 212 49.58 -2.22 6.84
C ILE A 212 49.62 -1.27 8.04
N ALA A 213 50.82 -1.08 8.59
CA ALA A 213 51.06 -0.14 9.68
C ALA A 213 50.67 1.30 9.27
N PRO A 214 50.07 2.10 10.17
CA PRO A 214 49.82 1.82 11.59
C PRO A 214 48.43 1.24 11.90
N PHE A 215 47.64 0.85 10.90
CA PHE A 215 46.19 0.63 11.05
C PHE A 215 45.81 -0.84 11.32
N TYR A 216 46.37 -1.80 10.57
CA TYR A 216 46.09 -3.24 10.73
C TYR A 216 44.58 -3.60 10.66
N LEU A 217 43.85 -2.94 9.77
CA LEU A 217 42.43 -3.17 9.52
C LEU A 217 42.23 -4.19 8.38
N PRO A 218 41.07 -4.83 8.24
CA PRO A 218 40.88 -5.96 7.33
C PRO A 218 40.63 -5.56 5.86
N TRP A 219 40.99 -4.34 5.43
CA TRP A 219 40.67 -3.82 4.10
C TRP A 219 41.93 -3.32 3.37
N ASP A 220 42.22 -3.93 2.24
CA ASP A 220 43.30 -3.54 1.31
C ASP A 220 42.82 -2.59 0.20
N GLU A 221 41.50 -2.46 0.01
CA GLU A 221 40.86 -1.70 -1.07
C GLU A 221 39.74 -0.77 -0.53
N LEU A 222 39.97 -0.10 0.60
CA LEU A 222 38.95 0.74 1.27
C LEU A 222 38.76 2.10 0.56
N PRO A 223 37.59 2.39 -0.04
CA PRO A 223 37.34 3.70 -0.65
C PRO A 223 37.11 4.79 0.41
N LEU A 224 37.82 5.92 0.31
CA LEU A 224 37.62 7.08 1.18
C LEU A 224 37.56 8.39 0.38
N SER A 225 36.70 9.30 0.82
CA SER A 225 36.58 10.65 0.26
C SER A 225 37.72 11.60 0.68
N ALA A 226 38.48 11.23 1.71
CA ALA A 226 39.70 11.92 2.13
C ALA A 226 40.69 10.91 2.74
N PRO A 227 42.01 11.18 2.74
CA PRO A 227 43.04 10.25 3.22
C PRO A 227 43.13 10.18 4.75
N THR A 228 42.01 9.90 5.43
CA THR A 228 41.92 9.78 6.89
C THR A 228 40.84 8.78 7.28
N LEU A 229 41.05 8.07 8.39
CA LEU A 229 40.08 7.12 8.95
C LEU A 229 39.05 7.78 9.87
N ALA A 230 38.84 9.09 9.74
CA ALA A 230 37.69 9.74 10.35
C ALA A 230 36.40 9.24 9.69
N ARG A 231 35.35 8.96 10.46
CA ARG A 231 34.05 8.51 9.93
C ARG A 231 33.52 9.38 8.79
N SER A 232 33.76 10.70 8.82
CA SER A 232 33.38 11.65 7.76
C SER A 232 34.02 11.37 6.39
N SER A 233 35.10 10.58 6.36
CA SER A 233 35.80 10.21 5.13
C SER A 233 35.27 8.93 4.51
N PHE A 234 34.56 8.11 5.29
CA PHE A 234 33.94 6.88 4.81
C PHE A 234 32.70 7.18 3.97
N ILE A 235 32.42 6.25 3.07
CA ILE A 235 31.23 6.29 2.21
C ILE A 235 30.12 5.57 2.95
N GLU A 236 29.50 6.28 3.89
CA GLU A 236 28.49 5.73 4.80
C GLU A 236 27.18 5.48 4.05
N THR A 237 26.53 4.36 4.36
CA THR A 237 25.29 3.92 3.74
C THR A 237 24.23 3.57 4.77
N SER A 238 22.97 3.67 4.34
CA SER A 238 21.82 3.05 4.98
C SER A 238 20.87 2.54 3.92
N ALA A 239 20.09 1.50 4.25
CA ALA A 239 19.13 0.91 3.33
C ALA A 239 17.71 0.98 3.92
N ALA A 240 16.72 1.22 3.06
CA ALA A 240 15.31 1.22 3.41
C ALA A 240 14.48 0.60 2.29
N ARG A 241 13.34 0.00 2.63
CA ARG A 241 12.30 -0.32 1.64
C ARG A 241 11.70 0.97 1.10
N VAL A 242 11.38 0.98 -0.18
CA VAL A 242 10.64 2.07 -0.82
C VAL A 242 9.53 1.49 -1.68
N ALA A 243 8.42 2.22 -1.79
CA ALA A 243 7.37 1.87 -2.75
C ALA A 243 7.91 2.08 -4.18
N PRO A 244 7.65 1.16 -5.12
CA PRO A 244 8.05 1.33 -6.52
C PRO A 244 7.41 2.57 -7.17
N LEU A 245 6.20 2.93 -6.73
CA LEU A 245 5.44 4.05 -7.25
C LEU A 245 5.08 5.03 -6.12
N SER A 246 5.09 6.31 -6.46
CA SER A 246 4.49 7.40 -5.69
C SER A 246 3.31 7.99 -6.45
N TYR A 247 2.37 8.60 -5.73
CA TYR A 247 1.13 9.10 -6.33
C TYR A 247 0.83 10.53 -5.89
N THR A 248 0.31 11.33 -6.82
CA THR A 248 -0.32 12.61 -6.55
C THR A 248 -1.75 12.61 -7.09
N VAL A 249 -2.61 13.45 -6.50
CA VAL A 249 -4.03 13.49 -6.84
C VAL A 249 -4.54 14.93 -6.88
N THR A 250 -5.41 15.21 -7.86
CA THR A 250 -6.20 16.44 -7.94
C THR A 250 -7.66 16.12 -8.28
N VAL A 251 -8.58 17.03 -7.97
CA VAL A 251 -10.02 16.86 -8.18
C VAL A 251 -10.57 18.12 -8.82
N ASP A 252 -11.43 17.99 -9.84
CA ASP A 252 -12.06 19.13 -10.51
C ASP A 252 -12.93 19.97 -9.57
N ASP A 253 -13.76 19.32 -8.73
CA ASP A 253 -14.54 19.99 -7.67
C ASP A 253 -14.12 19.47 -6.28
N PRO A 254 -13.08 20.05 -5.66
CA PRO A 254 -12.63 19.66 -4.33
C PRO A 254 -13.63 20.02 -3.22
N THR A 255 -14.67 20.82 -3.54
CA THR A 255 -15.77 21.15 -2.62
C THR A 255 -16.90 20.12 -2.67
N LEU A 256 -16.87 19.21 -3.64
CA LEU A 256 -17.77 18.07 -3.74
C LEU A 256 -17.09 16.77 -3.29
N VAL A 257 -15.87 16.49 -3.77
CA VAL A 257 -15.08 15.30 -3.40
C VAL A 257 -13.71 15.73 -2.95
N THR A 258 -13.25 15.26 -1.79
CA THR A 258 -11.85 15.35 -1.40
C THR A 258 -11.15 14.02 -1.65
N ALA A 259 -9.89 14.11 -2.07
CA ALA A 259 -9.07 12.98 -2.44
C ALA A 259 -7.69 13.13 -1.79
N THR A 260 -7.22 12.10 -1.08
CA THR A 260 -5.90 12.11 -0.43
C THR A 260 -5.20 10.78 -0.63
N ILE A 261 -3.86 10.79 -0.69
CA ILE A 261 -3.06 9.56 -0.78
C ILE A 261 -2.53 9.23 0.61
N ALA A 262 -2.79 8.02 1.09
CA ALA A 262 -2.26 7.51 2.35
C ALA A 262 -2.01 6.00 2.23
N ASP A 263 -0.84 5.54 2.66
CA ASP A 263 -0.46 4.11 2.72
C ASP A 263 -0.72 3.34 1.41
N GLY A 264 -0.40 3.95 0.26
CA GLY A 264 -0.60 3.35 -1.06
C GLY A 264 -2.06 3.27 -1.53
N LYS A 265 -2.97 3.96 -0.83
CA LYS A 265 -4.40 4.03 -1.15
C LYS A 265 -4.78 5.46 -1.49
N LEU A 266 -5.72 5.59 -2.41
CA LEU A 266 -6.47 6.81 -2.61
C LEU A 266 -7.69 6.80 -1.69
N LEU A 267 -7.77 7.75 -0.77
CA LEU A 267 -8.90 7.94 0.13
C LEU A 267 -9.82 9.02 -0.45
N LEU A 268 -11.06 8.64 -0.75
CA LEU A 268 -12.09 9.53 -1.29
C LEU A 268 -13.13 9.86 -0.22
N SER A 269 -13.54 11.13 -0.15
CA SER A 269 -14.64 11.57 0.72
C SER A 269 -15.57 12.49 -0.05
N ALA A 270 -16.88 12.42 0.22
CA ALA A 270 -17.89 13.26 -0.42
C ALA A 270 -18.46 14.29 0.55
N ALA A 271 -18.68 15.52 0.06
CA ALA A 271 -19.29 16.58 0.85
C ALA A 271 -20.74 16.22 1.24
N PRO A 272 -21.15 16.47 2.50
CA PRO A 272 -22.53 16.25 2.92
C PRO A 272 -23.53 17.07 2.10
N GLY A 273 -24.68 16.48 1.78
CA GLY A 273 -25.82 17.18 1.18
C GLY A 273 -25.63 17.67 -0.26
N ARG A 274 -24.51 17.34 -0.93
CA ARG A 274 -24.30 17.63 -2.36
C ARG A 274 -24.44 16.37 -3.20
N THR A 275 -24.90 16.55 -4.44
CA THR A 275 -25.06 15.47 -5.43
C THR A 275 -24.65 16.02 -6.79
N ALA A 276 -23.60 15.44 -7.36
CA ALA A 276 -23.01 15.81 -8.65
C ALA A 276 -21.91 14.80 -8.99
N ASP A 277 -21.40 14.87 -10.21
CA ASP A 277 -20.23 14.11 -10.64
C ASP A 277 -19.01 15.04 -10.70
N THR A 278 -17.83 14.47 -10.44
CA THR A 278 -16.54 15.16 -10.61
C THR A 278 -15.49 14.20 -11.13
N THR A 279 -14.41 14.75 -11.70
CA THR A 279 -13.28 13.96 -12.17
C THR A 279 -12.15 14.03 -11.16
N VAL A 280 -11.56 12.87 -10.86
CA VAL A 280 -10.33 12.75 -10.08
C VAL A 280 -9.19 12.42 -11.04
N TYR A 281 -8.09 13.16 -10.95
CA TYR A 281 -6.88 12.94 -11.72
C TYR A 281 -5.81 12.37 -10.81
N LEU A 282 -5.13 11.33 -11.28
CA LEU A 282 -4.04 10.67 -10.58
C LEU A 282 -2.79 10.70 -11.46
N THR A 283 -1.66 11.02 -10.84
CA THR A 283 -0.34 10.82 -11.45
C THR A 283 0.40 9.78 -10.64
N ALA A 284 0.80 8.68 -11.29
CA ALA A 284 1.76 7.72 -10.75
C ALA A 284 3.16 8.10 -11.22
N THR A 285 4.15 8.06 -10.33
CA THR A 285 5.56 8.36 -10.64
C THR A 285 6.45 7.25 -10.10
N ASP A 286 7.27 6.66 -10.97
CA ASP A 286 8.27 5.64 -10.60
C ASP A 286 9.51 6.24 -9.91
N LEU A 287 10.42 5.37 -9.47
CA LEU A 287 11.67 5.75 -8.80
C LEU A 287 12.67 6.45 -9.74
N GLU A 288 12.47 6.36 -11.05
CA GLU A 288 13.31 6.93 -12.10
C GLU A 288 12.72 8.24 -12.68
N GLY A 289 11.56 8.68 -12.17
CA GLY A 289 10.86 9.90 -12.56
C GLY A 289 9.93 9.76 -13.77
N GLY A 290 9.71 8.55 -14.27
CA GLY A 290 8.69 8.27 -15.28
C GLY A 290 7.30 8.45 -14.71
N VAL A 291 6.37 8.95 -15.53
CA VAL A 291 5.03 9.35 -15.08
C VAL A 291 3.94 8.70 -15.92
N LEU A 292 2.84 8.35 -15.25
CA LEU A 292 1.58 7.99 -15.88
C LEU A 292 0.47 8.83 -15.28
N GLU A 293 -0.21 9.60 -16.12
CA GLU A 293 -1.39 10.36 -15.75
C GLU A 293 -2.66 9.62 -16.18
N THR A 294 -3.66 9.60 -15.31
CA THR A 294 -4.97 9.02 -15.59
C THR A 294 -6.07 9.76 -14.83
N SER A 295 -7.32 9.50 -15.19
CA SER A 295 -8.46 10.05 -14.49
C SER A 295 -9.63 9.09 -14.48
N PHE A 296 -10.54 9.30 -13.54
CA PHE A 296 -11.79 8.56 -13.42
C PHE A 296 -12.88 9.44 -12.83
N THR A 297 -14.13 9.07 -13.07
CA THR A 297 -15.29 9.79 -12.57
C THR A 297 -15.66 9.32 -11.17
N VAL A 298 -15.90 10.26 -10.27
CA VAL A 298 -16.53 10.05 -8.98
C VAL A 298 -17.91 10.70 -9.00
N ALA A 299 -18.95 9.88 -8.88
CA ALA A 299 -20.32 10.33 -8.73
C ALA A 299 -20.66 10.43 -7.24
N VAL A 300 -21.20 11.56 -6.79
CA VAL A 300 -21.77 11.69 -5.45
C VAL A 300 -23.28 11.64 -5.59
N ALA A 301 -23.90 10.55 -5.13
CA ALA A 301 -25.33 10.32 -5.30
C ALA A 301 -25.92 9.54 -4.12
N THR A 302 -27.20 9.83 -3.82
CA THR A 302 -27.97 9.02 -2.88
C THR A 302 -28.47 7.76 -3.60
N PRO A 303 -28.16 6.54 -3.14
CA PRO A 303 -28.63 5.31 -3.78
C PRO A 303 -30.14 5.20 -3.66
N ALA A 304 -30.77 4.96 -4.81
CA ALA A 304 -32.22 4.83 -4.91
C ALA A 304 -32.74 3.49 -4.33
N THR A 305 -31.87 2.49 -4.20
CA THR A 305 -32.22 1.16 -3.69
C THR A 305 -31.16 0.64 -2.72
N LEU A 306 -31.57 -0.24 -1.81
CA LEU A 306 -30.65 -0.97 -0.94
C LEU A 306 -29.63 -1.81 -1.72
N SER A 307 -29.99 -2.36 -2.88
CA SER A 307 -29.04 -3.11 -3.72
C SER A 307 -27.94 -2.19 -4.30
N ALA A 308 -28.28 -0.98 -4.74
CA ALA A 308 -27.32 -0.01 -5.21
C ALA A 308 -26.41 0.48 -4.06
N TRP A 309 -26.99 0.65 -2.87
CA TRP A 309 -26.24 0.96 -1.66
C TRP A 309 -25.20 -0.11 -1.32
N ARG A 310 -25.58 -1.40 -1.36
CA ARG A 310 -24.61 -2.49 -1.16
C ARG A 310 -23.53 -2.50 -2.24
N GLN A 311 -23.86 -2.17 -3.48
CA GLN A 311 -22.85 -2.09 -4.54
C GLN A 311 -21.79 -1.03 -4.21
N ILE A 312 -22.22 0.13 -3.70
CA ILE A 312 -21.33 1.21 -3.24
C ILE A 312 -20.50 0.75 -2.04
N HIS A 313 -21.15 0.20 -1.03
CA HIS A 313 -20.51 -0.10 0.24
C HIS A 313 -19.95 -1.51 0.35
N PHE A 314 -20.06 -2.43 -0.61
CA PHE A 314 -19.53 -3.79 -0.46
C PHE A 314 -19.08 -4.40 -1.80
N ALA A 315 -19.11 -3.62 -2.88
CA ALA A 315 -18.83 -4.07 -4.25
C ALA A 315 -19.73 -5.25 -4.70
N THR A 316 -20.91 -5.41 -4.09
CA THR A 316 -21.91 -6.42 -4.46
C THR A 316 -23.33 -5.89 -4.24
N ALA A 317 -24.25 -6.19 -5.15
CA ALA A 317 -25.67 -5.87 -4.96
C ALA A 317 -26.41 -6.92 -4.09
N GLU A 318 -25.78 -8.07 -3.88
CA GLU A 318 -26.37 -9.26 -3.27
C GLU A 318 -26.49 -9.13 -1.75
N ASN A 319 -27.56 -9.68 -1.19
CA ASN A 319 -27.83 -9.72 0.25
C ASN A 319 -27.05 -10.86 0.92
N THR A 320 -25.73 -10.73 1.03
CA THR A 320 -24.85 -11.82 1.47
C THR A 320 -23.62 -11.33 2.21
N GLY A 321 -23.06 -12.18 3.07
CA GLY A 321 -21.82 -11.92 3.79
C GLY A 321 -21.86 -10.59 4.55
N PRO A 322 -20.78 -9.78 4.51
CA PRO A 322 -20.77 -8.45 5.12
C PRO A 322 -21.81 -7.47 4.56
N ALA A 323 -22.36 -7.71 3.38
CA ALA A 323 -23.38 -6.86 2.76
C ALA A 323 -24.81 -7.25 3.16
N ALA A 324 -24.98 -8.31 3.95
CA ALA A 324 -26.30 -8.80 4.32
C ALA A 324 -27.07 -7.80 5.20
N ASP A 325 -28.40 -7.79 5.13
CA ASP A 325 -29.26 -6.84 5.87
C ASP A 325 -29.03 -6.82 7.36
N THR A 326 -28.75 -8.00 7.93
CA THR A 326 -28.51 -8.20 9.36
C THR A 326 -27.03 -8.19 9.73
N ALA A 327 -26.13 -7.97 8.77
CA ALA A 327 -24.71 -7.85 9.05
C ALA A 327 -24.39 -6.49 9.68
N ASP A 328 -23.35 -6.48 10.50
CA ASP A 328 -22.82 -5.34 11.25
C ASP A 328 -21.28 -5.37 11.06
N PRO A 329 -20.77 -4.82 9.94
CA PRO A 329 -19.37 -4.97 9.55
C PRO A 329 -18.39 -4.19 10.42
N ASP A 330 -18.85 -3.09 11.02
CA ASP A 330 -18.07 -2.23 11.91
C ASP A 330 -18.30 -2.52 13.41
N ALA A 331 -19.18 -3.48 13.71
CA ALA A 331 -19.42 -4.05 15.02
C ALA A 331 -19.91 -3.03 16.06
N ASP A 332 -20.73 -2.08 15.63
CA ASP A 332 -21.28 -1.02 16.49
C ASP A 332 -22.69 -1.34 17.02
N GLY A 333 -23.26 -2.45 16.55
CA GLY A 333 -24.57 -2.97 16.92
C GLY A 333 -25.70 -2.52 15.98
N ILE A 334 -25.41 -1.80 14.90
CA ILE A 334 -26.40 -1.32 13.94
C ILE A 334 -26.32 -2.18 12.66
N PRO A 335 -27.40 -2.90 12.30
CA PRO A 335 -27.38 -3.73 11.10
C PRO A 335 -27.47 -2.88 9.83
N ASN A 336 -26.88 -3.36 8.73
CA ASN A 336 -26.86 -2.71 7.42
C ASN A 336 -28.22 -2.17 6.92
N LEU A 337 -29.32 -2.89 7.14
CA LEU A 337 -30.65 -2.39 6.73
C LEU A 337 -31.01 -1.10 7.47
N LEU A 338 -30.65 -1.00 8.76
CA LEU A 338 -30.89 0.18 9.57
C LEU A 338 -29.90 1.30 9.23
N GLU A 339 -28.64 0.97 8.97
CA GLU A 339 -27.63 1.90 8.43
C GLU A 339 -28.14 2.57 7.15
N TYR A 340 -28.57 1.76 6.17
CA TYR A 340 -29.15 2.24 4.92
C TYR A 340 -30.37 3.14 5.16
N ALA A 341 -31.27 2.72 6.06
CA ALA A 341 -32.50 3.44 6.36
C ALA A 341 -32.26 4.83 6.95
N LEU A 342 -31.19 4.98 7.74
CA LEU A 342 -30.84 6.19 8.45
C LEU A 342 -29.78 7.04 7.72
N ALA A 343 -29.27 6.57 6.58
CA ALA A 343 -28.14 7.15 5.85
C ALA A 343 -26.87 7.25 6.70
N LEU A 344 -26.51 6.13 7.32
CA LEU A 344 -25.26 5.93 8.05
C LEU A 344 -24.27 5.10 7.19
N ASP A 345 -23.00 5.08 7.58
CA ASP A 345 -21.93 4.38 6.84
C ASP A 345 -21.58 3.07 7.56
N PRO A 346 -21.82 1.90 6.95
CA PRO A 346 -21.71 0.58 7.59
C PRO A 346 -20.26 0.12 7.84
N ARG A 347 -19.31 1.03 7.70
CA ARG A 347 -17.88 0.81 7.95
C ARG A 347 -17.33 1.68 9.07
N VAL A 348 -18.13 2.62 9.58
CA VAL A 348 -17.67 3.64 10.52
C VAL A 348 -18.65 3.66 11.69
N PRO A 349 -18.21 3.19 12.88
CA PRO A 349 -19.06 3.16 14.06
C PRO A 349 -19.66 4.54 14.34
N ALA A 350 -20.99 4.66 14.28
CA ALA A 350 -21.66 5.96 14.31
C ALA A 350 -22.93 5.92 15.15
N ARG A 351 -22.93 6.70 16.25
CA ARG A 351 -24.15 6.93 17.06
C ARG A 351 -24.92 8.18 16.66
N ALA A 352 -24.29 9.06 15.90
CA ALA A 352 -24.94 10.28 15.41
C ALA A 352 -25.90 9.92 14.28
N GLY A 353 -27.15 10.35 14.38
CA GLY A 353 -28.19 10.03 13.38
C GLY A 353 -29.11 8.87 13.76
N LEU A 354 -28.79 8.13 14.83
CA LEU A 354 -29.70 7.14 15.42
C LEU A 354 -31.01 7.79 15.92
N PRO A 355 -32.12 7.01 15.99
CA PRO A 355 -33.37 7.50 16.52
C PRO A 355 -33.23 8.02 17.95
N LEU A 356 -33.72 9.24 18.19
CA LEU A 356 -33.72 9.89 19.49
C LEU A 356 -35.08 9.69 20.17
N VAL A 357 -35.07 9.20 21.41
CA VAL A 357 -36.27 9.11 22.24
C VAL A 357 -36.29 10.26 23.23
N ALA A 358 -37.45 10.90 23.38
CA ALA A 358 -37.66 11.96 24.37
C ALA A 358 -39.05 11.87 25.00
N THR A 359 -39.23 12.53 26.15
CA THR A 359 -40.53 12.67 26.81
C THR A 359 -40.88 14.14 26.97
N SER A 360 -42.12 14.51 26.62
CA SER A 360 -42.63 15.87 26.83
C SER A 360 -44.12 15.83 27.12
N ALA A 361 -44.55 16.54 28.17
CA ALA A 361 -45.97 16.75 28.52
C ALA A 361 -46.85 15.48 28.48
N GLY A 362 -46.38 14.36 29.03
CA GLY A 362 -47.14 13.09 29.04
C GLY A 362 -47.14 12.34 27.70
N THR A 363 -46.20 12.65 26.81
CA THR A 363 -46.02 11.99 25.52
C THR A 363 -44.59 11.49 25.39
N LEU A 364 -44.44 10.27 24.86
CA LEU A 364 -43.16 9.69 24.46
C LEU A 364 -42.99 9.91 22.96
N THR A 365 -41.86 10.46 22.54
CA THR A 365 -41.55 10.75 21.14
C THR A 365 -40.34 9.96 20.67
N LEU A 366 -40.37 9.49 19.42
CA LEU A 366 -39.24 8.90 18.73
C LEU A 366 -38.98 9.69 17.44
N THR A 367 -37.84 10.37 17.39
CA THR A 367 -37.40 11.16 16.24
C THR A 367 -36.35 10.38 15.45
N TYR A 368 -36.56 10.17 14.15
CA TYR A 368 -35.69 9.39 13.29
C TYR A 368 -35.58 10.03 11.91
N ARG A 369 -34.53 9.69 11.16
CA ARG A 369 -34.39 10.11 9.76
C ARG A 369 -35.08 9.10 8.84
N GLN A 370 -35.93 9.57 7.95
CA GLN A 370 -36.50 8.80 6.84
C GLN A 370 -35.68 9.05 5.58
N ALA A 371 -34.46 8.49 5.51
CA ALA A 371 -33.52 8.84 4.44
C ALA A 371 -33.90 8.27 3.07
N ARG A 372 -34.59 7.13 3.04
CA ARG A 372 -34.83 6.29 1.86
C ARG A 372 -36.33 6.18 1.56
N ALA A 373 -36.65 6.13 0.27
CA ALA A 373 -38.03 6.09 -0.21
C ALA A 373 -38.52 4.66 -0.52
N ASP A 374 -37.60 3.72 -0.72
CA ASP A 374 -37.83 2.29 -0.96
C ASP A 374 -37.98 1.47 0.33
N LEU A 375 -38.06 2.16 1.48
CA LEU A 375 -38.29 1.54 2.79
C LEU A 375 -39.57 2.09 3.42
N SER A 376 -40.25 1.20 4.12
CA SER A 376 -41.31 1.53 5.07
C SER A 376 -40.71 1.77 6.45
N TYR A 377 -41.17 2.84 7.12
CA TYR A 377 -40.75 3.22 8.46
C TYR A 377 -41.97 3.23 9.35
N THR A 378 -42.00 2.33 10.34
CA THR A 378 -43.14 2.17 11.23
C THR A 378 -42.69 2.23 12.68
N VAL A 379 -43.17 3.24 13.41
CA VAL A 379 -42.95 3.29 14.86
C VAL A 379 -43.99 2.42 15.54
N GLN A 380 -43.51 1.51 16.38
CA GLN A 380 -44.34 0.59 17.14
C GLN A 380 -44.14 0.82 18.63
N THR A 381 -45.17 0.53 19.41
CA THR A 381 -45.14 0.60 20.86
C THR A 381 -45.60 -0.71 21.48
N THR A 382 -45.11 -0.98 22.69
CA THR A 382 -45.57 -2.07 23.56
C THR A 382 -45.54 -1.61 25.02
N PRO A 383 -46.46 -2.09 25.88
CA PRO A 383 -46.34 -1.98 27.33
C PRO A 383 -45.27 -2.92 27.91
N ASP A 384 -44.91 -3.99 27.20
CA ASP A 384 -44.08 -5.08 27.71
C ASP A 384 -43.08 -5.58 26.65
N LEU A 385 -41.79 -5.51 26.97
CA LEU A 385 -40.72 -6.02 26.10
C LEU A 385 -40.65 -7.56 26.10
N ALA A 386 -41.18 -8.22 27.13
CA ALA A 386 -41.17 -9.68 27.24
C ALA A 386 -42.20 -10.36 26.32
N ALA A 387 -43.13 -9.59 25.74
CA ALA A 387 -44.14 -10.07 24.81
C ALA A 387 -43.78 -9.67 23.35
N PRO A 388 -43.00 -10.48 22.61
CA PRO A 388 -42.49 -10.11 21.28
C PRO A 388 -43.58 -9.88 20.22
N ASP A 389 -44.79 -10.43 20.41
CA ASP A 389 -45.93 -10.22 19.50
C ASP A 389 -46.81 -9.02 19.90
N ALA A 390 -46.48 -8.32 21.01
CA ALA A 390 -47.28 -7.22 21.53
C ALA A 390 -46.97 -5.86 20.88
N TRP A 391 -46.01 -5.80 19.95
CA TRP A 391 -45.67 -4.56 19.25
C TRP A 391 -46.77 -4.15 18.27
N THR A 392 -47.30 -2.93 18.44
CA THR A 392 -48.40 -2.42 17.63
C THR A 392 -48.17 -0.96 17.23
N THR A 393 -48.82 -0.52 16.16
CA THR A 393 -48.88 0.91 15.76
C THR A 393 -50.06 1.64 16.40
N ALA A 394 -50.94 0.93 17.12
CA ALA A 394 -52.11 1.52 17.76
C ALA A 394 -51.69 2.59 18.80
N GLY A 395 -52.28 3.78 18.69
CA GLY A 395 -51.97 4.91 19.57
C GLY A 395 -50.67 5.66 19.22
N VAL A 396 -49.96 5.26 18.17
CA VAL A 396 -48.83 6.00 17.60
C VAL A 396 -49.35 7.04 16.62
N THR A 397 -49.03 8.30 16.86
CA THR A 397 -49.27 9.40 15.94
C THR A 397 -47.98 9.68 15.16
N PRO A 398 -47.88 9.31 13.87
CA PRO A 398 -46.71 9.61 13.06
C PRO A 398 -46.65 11.11 12.74
N GLY A 399 -45.44 11.68 12.78
CA GLY A 399 -45.19 13.02 12.26
C GLY A 399 -45.01 13.02 10.74
N ALA A 400 -45.04 14.20 10.13
CA ALA A 400 -44.57 14.38 8.76
C ALA A 400 -43.05 14.61 8.76
N PRO A 401 -42.32 14.16 7.72
CA PRO A 401 -40.90 14.48 7.56
C PRO A 401 -40.70 15.99 7.36
N ASP A 402 -39.72 16.56 8.05
CA ASP A 402 -39.26 17.93 7.83
C ASP A 402 -38.36 18.06 6.58
N THR A 403 -37.82 19.26 6.34
CA THR A 403 -36.91 19.53 5.21
C THR A 403 -35.61 18.73 5.25
N ASN A 404 -35.24 18.20 6.42
CA ASN A 404 -34.08 17.33 6.63
C ASN A 404 -34.45 15.84 6.66
N LYS A 405 -35.70 15.50 6.31
CA LYS A 405 -36.28 14.16 6.39
C LYS A 405 -36.34 13.59 7.82
N LEU A 406 -36.33 14.44 8.85
CA LEU A 406 -36.56 14.00 10.22
C LEU A 406 -38.07 13.87 10.47
N VAL A 407 -38.46 12.72 11.01
CA VAL A 407 -39.83 12.41 11.40
C VAL A 407 -39.85 12.24 12.91
N THR A 408 -40.82 12.87 13.58
CA THR A 408 -41.07 12.64 15.02
C THR A 408 -42.42 11.96 15.19
N ALA A 409 -42.40 10.69 15.60
CA ALA A 409 -43.61 9.97 16.00
C ALA A 409 -43.85 10.17 17.51
N SER A 410 -45.11 10.09 17.93
CA SER A 410 -45.50 10.33 19.32
C SER A 410 -46.52 9.31 19.81
N VAL A 411 -46.44 8.95 21.10
CA VAL A 411 -47.38 8.06 21.81
C VAL A 411 -47.73 8.68 23.15
N ALA A 412 -49.02 8.75 23.46
CA ALA A 412 -49.47 9.21 24.77
C ALA A 412 -49.04 8.23 25.88
N LEU A 413 -48.43 8.75 26.95
CA LEU A 413 -48.09 8.00 28.15
C LEU A 413 -49.32 7.92 29.07
N ALA A 414 -50.27 7.06 28.71
CA ALA A 414 -51.45 6.78 29.54
C ALA A 414 -51.17 5.78 30.68
N ASP A 415 -50.01 5.13 30.66
CA ASP A 415 -49.60 4.03 31.53
C ASP A 415 -48.11 4.23 31.90
N PRO A 416 -47.68 3.95 33.15
CA PRO A 416 -46.30 4.16 33.59
C PRO A 416 -45.22 3.40 32.78
N ARG A 417 -45.57 2.40 31.98
CA ARG A 417 -44.60 1.66 31.13
C ARG A 417 -45.01 1.62 29.67
N ARG A 418 -44.17 2.23 28.82
CA ARG A 418 -44.26 2.17 27.35
C ARG A 418 -42.86 2.11 26.76
N PHE A 419 -42.71 1.30 25.72
CA PHE A 419 -41.49 1.19 24.92
C PHE A 419 -41.80 1.59 23.48
N LEU A 420 -40.80 2.11 22.76
CA LEU A 420 -40.88 2.40 21.33
C LEU A 420 -39.77 1.68 20.59
N ARG A 421 -40.08 1.26 19.37
CA ARG A 421 -39.07 0.86 18.39
C ARG A 421 -39.41 1.45 17.03
N LEU A 422 -38.38 1.69 16.24
CA LEU A 422 -38.51 1.93 14.81
C LEU A 422 -38.36 0.58 14.10
N ASN A 423 -39.41 0.18 13.38
CA ASN A 423 -39.37 -0.97 12.49
C ASN A 423 -39.18 -0.46 11.06
N VAL A 424 -38.14 -0.97 10.39
CA VAL A 424 -37.84 -0.65 8.99
C VAL A 424 -37.94 -1.92 8.15
N ALA A 425 -38.62 -1.85 7.02
CA ALA A 425 -38.71 -2.96 6.08
C ALA A 425 -38.74 -2.45 4.63
N PRO A 426 -38.16 -3.17 3.66
CA PRO A 426 -38.30 -2.86 2.24
C PRO A 426 -39.77 -2.71 1.83
N THR A 427 -40.08 -1.73 0.98
CA THR A 427 -41.42 -1.64 0.39
C THR A 427 -41.64 -2.79 -0.61
N PRO A 428 -42.86 -3.37 -0.67
CA PRO A 428 -43.20 -4.45 -1.61
C PRO A 428 -43.02 -4.09 -3.08
#